data_AF-A0A7C2S8D4-F1
#
_entry.id   AF-A0A7C2S8D4-F1
#
_cell.length_a   1.000
_cell.length_b   1.000
_cell.length_c   1.000
_cell.angle_alpha   90.00
_cell.angle_beta   90.00
_cell.angle_gamma   90.00
#
_symmetry.space_group_name_H-M   'P 1'
#
loop_
_entity.id
_entity.type
_entity.pdbx_description
1 polymer ?
#
loop_
_entity_poly.entity_id
_entity_poly.type
_entity_poly.pdbx_seq_one_letter_code
_entity_poly.pdbx_strand_id
1 'polypeptide(L)'
;MHPILIDLGFIELPTYGVLLAVGLVLGLWTARLRAQKAGLPPEKVVDFGVWVVLGGLLGGKVLLVVTNPSYLASFQGLLSLLRAGGGFYGGLLGA
;
A
#
# COMPACT_ATOMS: atom_id res chain seq x y z
N MET A 1 -3.85 -7.40 21.43
CA MET A 1 -3.03 -7.20 20.21
C MET A 1 -2.08 -6.04 20.47
N HIS A 2 -0.80 -6.16 20.13
CA HIS A 2 0.15 -5.04 20.24
C HIS A 2 0.01 -4.16 18.99
N PRO A 3 -0.55 -2.94 19.09
CA PRO A 3 -0.77 -2.07 17.93
C PRO A 3 0.54 -1.53 17.35
N ILE A 4 1.54 -1.37 18.22
CA ILE A 4 2.90 -0.92 17.89
C ILE A 4 3.83 -2.10 18.14
N LEU A 5 4.58 -2.50 17.12
CA LEU A 5 5.51 -3.63 17.17
C LEU A 5 6.87 -3.19 17.72
N ILE A 6 7.32 -2.01 17.30
CA ILE A 6 8.56 -1.37 17.73
C ILE A 6 8.24 0.11 17.95
N ASP A 7 8.60 0.63 19.12
CA ASP A 7 8.52 2.04 19.46
C ASP A 7 9.93 2.55 19.72
N LEU A 8 10.39 3.49 18.90
CA LEU A 8 11.71 4.13 19.03
C LEU A 8 11.60 5.52 19.67
N GLY A 9 10.42 5.94 20.13
CA GLY A 9 10.12 7.25 20.72
C GLY A 9 9.95 8.38 19.70
N PHE A 10 10.61 8.31 18.54
CA PHE A 10 10.46 9.26 17.42
C PHE A 10 9.77 8.65 16.20
N ILE A 11 9.76 7.30 16.10
CA ILE A 11 9.10 6.54 15.05
C ILE A 11 8.41 5.32 15.69
N GLU A 12 7.14 5.17 15.39
CA GLU A 12 6.37 3.99 15.74
C GLU A 12 6.26 3.08 14.51
N LEU A 13 6.55 1.79 14.68
CA LEU A 13 6.32 0.78 13.66
C LEU A 13 5.02 0.03 13.97
N PRO A 14 3.90 0.38 13.33
CA PRO A 14 2.63 -0.26 13.61
C PRO A 14 2.63 -1.71 13.11
N THR A 15 2.15 -2.63 13.95
CA THR A 15 2.06 -4.06 13.62
C THR A 15 1.27 -4.30 12.35
N TYR A 16 0.18 -3.53 12.13
CA TYR A 16 -0.62 -3.61 10.91
C TYR A 16 0.21 -3.33 9.65
N GLY A 17 1.05 -2.30 9.66
CA GLY A 17 1.90 -1.95 8.52
C GLY A 17 2.94 -3.04 8.23
N VAL A 18 3.52 -3.63 9.27
CA VAL A 18 4.46 -4.75 9.14
C VAL A 18 3.78 -5.96 8.50
N LEU A 19 2.62 -6.36 9.01
CA LEU A 19 1.87 -7.49 8.46
C LEU A 19 1.45 -7.25 7.00
N LEU A 20 1.05 -6.02 6.67
CA LEU A 20 0.71 -5.65 5.30
C LEU A 20 1.92 -5.74 4.36
N ALA A 21 3.07 -5.21 4.78
CA ALA A 21 4.32 -5.29 4.01
C ALA A 21 4.77 -6.76 3.81
N VAL A 22 4.70 -7.59 4.86
CA VAL A 22 5.02 -9.01 4.77
C VAL A 22 4.07 -9.73 3.81
N GLY A 23 2.77 -9.48 3.91
CA GLY A 23 1.77 -10.05 2.99
C GLY A 23 2.04 -9.69 1.54
N LEU A 24 2.44 -8.44 1.27
CA LEU A 24 2.77 -7.95 -0.05
C LEU A 24 4.02 -8.65 -0.63
N VAL A 25 5.08 -8.75 0.17
CA VAL A 25 6.32 -9.47 -0.22
C VAL A 25 6.01 -10.94 -0.51
N LEU A 26 5.27 -11.62 0.37
CA LEU A 26 4.89 -13.02 0.19
C LEU A 26 3.98 -13.21 -1.04
N GLY A 27 3.08 -12.26 -1.32
CA GLY A 27 2.23 -12.26 -2.50
C GLY A 27 3.04 -12.19 -3.79
N LEU A 28 3.94 -11.21 -3.89
CA LEU A 28 4.83 -11.05 -5.06
C LEU A 28 5.78 -12.25 -5.21
N TRP A 29 6.33 -12.75 -4.10
CA TRP A 29 7.18 -13.95 -4.11
C TRP A 29 6.42 -15.17 -4.65
N THR A 30 5.20 -15.38 -4.19
CA THR A 30 4.36 -16.49 -4.65
C THR A 30 3.97 -16.32 -6.11
N ALA A 31 3.65 -15.09 -6.55
CA ALA A 31 3.37 -14.79 -7.95
C ALA A 31 4.58 -15.10 -8.85
N ARG A 32 5.79 -14.74 -8.42
CA ARG A 32 7.04 -15.09 -9.11
C ARG A 32 7.21 -16.60 -9.27
N LEU A 33 7.01 -17.36 -8.19
CA LEU A 33 7.12 -18.82 -8.23
C LEU A 33 6.08 -19.46 -9.17
N ARG A 34 4.86 -18.92 -9.22
CA ARG A 34 3.83 -19.40 -10.16
C ARG A 34 4.12 -19.00 -11.60
N ALA A 35 4.69 -17.82 -11.83
CA ALA A 35 5.09 -17.37 -13.16
C ALA A 35 6.10 -18.35 -13.79
N GLN A 36 7.12 -18.76 -13.01
CA GLN A 36 8.09 -19.77 -13.45
C GLN A 36 7.42 -21.07 -13.86
N LYS A 37 6.49 -21.58 -13.04
CA LYS A 37 5.74 -22.82 -13.33
C LYS A 37 4.82 -22.70 -14.55
N ALA A 38 4.32 -21.50 -14.83
CA ALA A 38 3.45 -21.20 -15.96
C ALA A 38 4.22 -20.87 -17.26
N GLY A 39 5.57 -20.88 -17.24
CA GLY A 39 6.38 -20.49 -18.40
C GLY A 39 6.35 -18.99 -18.71
N LEU A 40 5.90 -18.17 -17.75
CA LEU A 40 5.88 -16.71 -17.87
C LEU A 40 7.19 -16.10 -17.37
N PRO A 41 7.66 -14.98 -17.95
CA PRO A 41 8.84 -14.25 -17.47
C PRO A 41 8.56 -13.72 -16.04
N PRO A 42 9.22 -14.27 -15.01
CA PRO A 42 8.89 -13.97 -13.61
C PRO A 42 9.12 -12.51 -13.25
N GLU A 43 10.12 -11.87 -13.86
CA GLU A 43 10.46 -10.46 -13.65
C GLU A 43 9.29 -9.57 -14.08
N LYS A 44 8.71 -9.81 -15.26
CA LYS A 44 7.55 -9.04 -15.74
C LYS A 44 6.32 -9.20 -14.84
N VAL A 45 6.12 -10.39 -14.27
CA VAL A 45 5.01 -10.63 -13.34
C VAL A 45 5.20 -9.86 -12.03
N VAL A 46 6.43 -9.83 -11.51
CA VAL A 46 6.75 -9.03 -10.33
C VAL A 46 6.63 -7.53 -10.63
N ASP A 47 7.16 -7.06 -11.76
CA ASP A 47 7.05 -5.66 -12.18
C ASP A 47 5.57 -5.24 -12.28
N PHE A 48 4.74 -6.07 -12.89
CA PHE A 48 3.29 -5.84 -12.95
C PHE A 48 2.66 -5.80 -11.55
N GLY A 49 3.00 -6.76 -10.68
CA GLY A 49 2.52 -6.77 -9.30
C GLY A 49 2.91 -5.51 -8.51
N VAL A 50 4.10 -4.97 -8.72
CA VAL A 50 4.53 -3.69 -8.12
C VAL A 50 3.68 -2.54 -8.65
N TRP A 51 3.42 -2.48 -9.96
CA TRP A 51 2.53 -1.47 -10.54
C TRP A 51 1.10 -1.54 -10.00
N VAL A 52 0.56 -2.75 -9.81
CA VAL A 52 -0.76 -2.98 -9.18
C VAL A 52 -0.79 -2.44 -7.76
N VAL A 53 0.25 -2.70 -6.96
CA VAL A 53 0.37 -2.16 -5.60
C VAL A 53 0.43 -0.63 -5.59
N LEU A 54 1.23 -0.04 -6.48
CA LEU A 54 1.34 1.41 -6.61
C LEU A 54 0.02 2.04 -7.07
N GLY A 55 -0.67 1.40 -8.02
CA GLY A 55 -1.99 1.78 -8.49
C GLY A 55 -3.03 1.76 -7.37
N GLY A 56 -3.05 0.69 -6.56
CA GLY A 56 -3.92 0.61 -5.40
C GLY A 56 -3.60 1.66 -4.33
N LEU A 57 -2.32 1.93 -4.05
CA LEU A 57 -1.96 3.01 -3.13
C LEU A 57 -2.44 4.37 -3.65
N LEU A 58 -2.21 4.65 -4.92
CA LEU A 58 -2.61 5.90 -5.56
C LEU A 58 -4.14 6.04 -5.59
N GLY A 59 -4.87 5.02 -6.04
CA GLY A 59 -6.32 5.01 -6.10
C GLY A 59 -6.95 5.22 -4.72
N GLY A 60 -6.38 4.60 -3.68
CA GLY A 60 -6.83 4.80 -2.29
C GLY A 60 -6.66 6.24 -1.82
N LYS A 61 -5.56 6.91 -2.19
CA LYS A 61 -5.33 8.33 -1.89
C LYS A 61 -6.26 9.24 -2.70
N VAL A 62 -6.41 8.98 -4.00
CA VAL A 62 -7.29 9.78 -4.87
C VAL A 62 -8.72 9.74 -4.37
N LEU A 63 -9.26 8.56 -4.07
CA LEU A 63 -10.62 8.46 -3.54
C LEU A 63 -10.77 9.15 -2.18
N LEU A 64 -9.75 9.07 -1.32
CA LEU A 64 -9.74 9.78 -0.04
C LEU A 64 -9.82 11.31 -0.23
N VAL A 65 -9.07 11.86 -1.20
CA VAL A 65 -9.11 13.29 -1.54
C VAL A 65 -10.46 13.69 -2.14
N VAL A 66 -11.00 12.88 -3.06
CA VAL A 66 -12.29 13.15 -3.71
C VAL A 66 -13.43 13.17 -2.69
N THR A 67 -13.41 12.25 -1.72
CA THR A 67 -14.43 12.17 -0.67
C THR A 67 -14.22 13.20 0.44
N ASN A 68 -12.98 13.64 0.67
CA ASN A 68 -12.62 14.59 1.73
C ASN A 68 -11.68 15.68 1.19
N PRO A 69 -12.19 16.65 0.41
CA PRO A 69 -11.35 17.68 -0.22
C PRO A 69 -10.70 18.63 0.80
N SER A 70 -11.15 18.64 2.06
CA SER A 70 -10.57 19.43 3.15
C SER A 70 -9.08 19.15 3.40
N TYR A 71 -8.59 17.95 3.05
CA TYR A 71 -7.16 17.62 3.12
C TYR A 71 -6.29 18.53 2.25
N LEU A 72 -6.83 19.10 1.17
CA LEU A 72 -6.08 19.99 0.27
C LEU A 72 -6.10 21.45 0.71
N ALA A 73 -6.90 21.81 1.73
CA ALA A 73 -7.12 23.20 2.13
C ALA A 73 -5.94 23.81 2.90
N SER A 74 -4.99 23.01 3.38
CA SER A 74 -3.84 23.51 4.15
C SER A 74 -2.62 22.59 4.02
N PHE A 75 -1.43 23.13 4.26
CA PHE A 75 -0.19 22.35 4.29
C PHE A 75 -0.22 21.24 5.36
N GLN A 76 -0.84 21.50 6.51
CA GLN A 76 -1.06 20.50 7.55
C GLN A 76 -2.01 19.37 7.08
N GLY A 77 -3.02 19.71 6.28
CA GLY A 77 -3.91 18.76 5.63
C GLY A 77 -3.18 17.85 4.64
N LEU A 78 -2.24 18.39 3.85
CA LEU A 78 -1.41 17.57 2.96
C LEU A 78 -0.52 16.59 3.74
N LEU A 79 0.06 17.03 4.86
CA LEU A 79 0.84 16.16 5.75
C LEU A 79 -0.02 15.05 6.38
N SER A 80 -1.25 15.35 6.80
CA SER A 80 -2.16 14.34 7.35
C SER A 80 -2.66 13.38 6.26
N LEU A 81 -2.88 13.86 5.04
CA LEU A 81 -3.21 13.04 3.88
C LEU A 81 -2.13 12.01 3.59
N LEU A 82 -0.85 12.39 3.67
CA LEU A 82 0.28 11.47 3.50
C LEU A 82 0.27 10.36 4.56
N ARG A 83 -0.03 10.70 5.82
CA ARG A 83 -0.09 9.76 6.95
C ARG A 83 -1.34 8.88 6.96
N ALA A 84 -2.43 9.30 6.31
CA ALA A 84 -3.67 8.54 6.27
C ALA A 84 -3.54 7.24 5.46
N GLY A 85 -4.21 6.15 5.85
CA GLY A 85 -4.11 4.85 5.18
C GLY A 85 -4.72 4.76 3.77
N GLY A 86 -5.42 5.80 3.30
CA GLY A 86 -6.18 5.77 2.03
C GLY A 86 -7.51 5.02 2.14
N GLY A 87 -8.39 5.16 1.15
CA GLY A 87 -9.66 4.44 1.10
C GLY A 87 -9.54 3.06 0.44
N PHE A 88 -10.12 2.02 1.07
CA PHE A 88 -10.07 0.65 0.55
C PHE A 88 -10.63 0.53 -0.87
N TYR A 89 -11.82 1.08 -1.13
CA TYR A 89 -12.45 1.02 -2.46
C TYR A 89 -11.63 1.71 -3.54
N GLY A 90 -10.94 2.80 -3.18
CA GLY A 90 -10.05 3.49 -4.11
C GLY A 90 -8.86 2.63 -4.46
N GLY A 91 -8.32 1.90 -3.49
CA GLY A 91 -7.22 0.97 -3.75
C GLY A 91 -7.64 -0.24 -4.56
N LEU A 92 -8.86 -0.74 -4.37
CA LEU A 92 -9.41 -1.83 -5.19
C LEU A 92 -9.62 -1.39 -6.65
N LEU A 93 -10.07 -0.15 -6.90
CA LEU A 93 -10.26 0.36 -8.25
C LEU A 93 -8.94 0.71 -8.96
N GLY A 94 -7.90 1.05 -8.20
CA GLY A 94 -6.59 1.42 -8.74
C GLY A 94 -5.66 0.24 -8.98
N ALA A 95 -5.94 -0.92 -8.40
CA ALA A 95 -5.18 -2.16 -8.52
C ALA A 95 -5.69 -3.00 -9.71
#